data_AF-A0A1Q1FHS8-F1
#
_entry.id   AF-A0A1Q1FHS8-F1
#
_cell.length_a   1.000
_cell.length_b   1.000
_cell.length_c   1.000
_cell.angle_alpha   90.00
_cell.angle_beta   90.00
_cell.angle_gamma   90.00
#
_symmetry.space_group_name_H-M   'P 1'
#
loop_
_entity.id
_entity.type
_entity.pdbx_description
1 polymer ?
#
loop_
_entity_poly.entity_id
_entity_poly.type
_entity_poly.pdbx_seq_one_letter_code
_entity_poly.pdbx_strand_id
1 'polypeptide(L)'
;MSLIKFRFACRLITYAHGEQTTLIPYEDIDDIMLNAERPILGHLSEDERDKYWQQCMLTLRNTLNEIKQSQEGVNVFEWEKQRFLYDNSARSSLIEEIRSGLDLGEEA
;
A
#
# COMPACT_ATOMS: atom_id res chain seq x y z
N MET A 1 8.16 -0.38 13.08
CA MET A 1 7.81 0.38 11.85
C MET A 1 7.41 -0.53 10.69
N SER A 2 8.14 -1.61 10.42
CA SER A 2 7.87 -2.52 9.30
C SER A 2 6.45 -3.10 9.30
N LEU A 3 5.88 -3.43 10.47
CA LEU A 3 4.48 -3.90 10.56
C LEU A 3 3.45 -2.86 10.08
N ILE A 4 3.68 -1.56 10.33
CA ILE A 4 2.80 -0.49 9.84
C ILE A 4 2.89 -0.40 8.32
N LYS A 5 4.11 -0.42 7.77
CA LYS A 5 4.35 -0.42 6.33
C LYS A 5 3.70 -1.61 5.63
N PHE A 6 3.75 -2.79 6.24
CA PHE A 6 3.10 -4.00 5.73
C PHE A 6 1.57 -3.88 5.74
N ARG A 7 0.98 -3.46 6.87
CA ARG A 7 -0.48 -3.25 6.95
C ARG A 7 -0.98 -2.19 5.98
N PHE A 8 -0.21 -1.12 5.80
CA PHE A 8 -0.46 -0.08 4.83
C PHE A 8 -0.49 -0.65 3.41
N ALA A 9 0.53 -1.42 3.02
CA ALA A 9 0.60 -2.07 1.72
C ALA A 9 -0.59 -3.00 1.47
N CYS A 10 -0.88 -3.91 2.41
CA CYS A 10 -1.99 -4.85 2.31
C CYS A 10 -3.34 -4.15 2.14
N ARG A 11 -3.54 -3.02 2.82
CA ARG A 11 -4.77 -2.24 2.72
C ARG A 11 -4.90 -1.55 1.38
N LEU A 12 -3.84 -0.93 0.86
CA LEU A 12 -3.89 -0.36 -0.47
C LEU A 12 -4.12 -1.44 -1.55
N ILE A 13 -3.50 -2.63 -1.44
CA ILE A 13 -3.74 -3.76 -2.37
C ILE A 13 -5.21 -4.18 -2.34
N THR A 14 -5.76 -4.27 -1.13
CA THR A 14 -7.16 -4.67 -0.93
C THR A 14 -8.11 -3.61 -1.50
N TYR A 15 -7.82 -2.33 -1.30
CA TYR A 15 -8.57 -1.22 -1.89
C TYR A 15 -8.55 -1.29 -3.42
N ALA A 16 -7.38 -1.51 -4.01
CA ALA A 16 -7.22 -1.61 -5.45
C ALA A 16 -7.87 -2.88 -6.05
N HIS A 17 -8.28 -3.89 -5.26
CA HIS A 17 -8.69 -5.22 -5.73
C HIS A 17 -9.81 -5.22 -6.80
N GLY A 18 -10.64 -4.19 -6.91
CA GLY A 18 -11.73 -4.13 -7.90
C GLY A 18 -11.30 -3.92 -9.36
N GLU A 19 -10.21 -3.19 -9.65
CA GLU A 19 -9.99 -2.60 -10.99
C GLU A 19 -8.68 -3.02 -11.67
N GLN A 20 -8.61 -3.02 -13.00
CA GLN A 20 -7.41 -3.43 -13.76
C GLN A 20 -6.20 -2.52 -13.51
N THR A 21 -6.47 -1.24 -13.36
CA THR A 21 -5.54 -0.21 -12.93
C THR A 21 -6.32 0.62 -11.92
N THR A 22 -5.73 0.89 -10.76
CA THR A 22 -6.33 1.79 -9.78
C THR A 22 -5.44 2.99 -9.62
N LEU A 23 -6.03 4.17 -9.86
CA LEU A 23 -5.42 5.44 -9.53
C LEU A 23 -5.76 5.77 -8.08
N ILE A 24 -4.74 6.01 -7.27
CA ILE A 24 -4.89 6.38 -5.87
C ILE A 24 -4.26 7.76 -5.70
N PRO A 25 -5.08 8.82 -5.65
CA PRO A 25 -4.65 10.13 -5.19
C PRO A 25 -4.04 10.03 -3.79
N TYR A 26 -2.94 10.74 -3.53
CA TYR A 26 -2.31 10.73 -2.21
C TYR A 26 -3.27 11.21 -1.10
N GLU A 27 -4.12 12.19 -1.41
CA GLU A 27 -5.11 12.74 -0.50
C GLU A 27 -6.12 11.70 0.01
N ASP A 28 -6.42 10.68 -0.78
CA ASP A 28 -7.35 9.61 -0.40
C ASP A 28 -6.71 8.58 0.54
N ILE A 29 -5.39 8.59 0.71
CA ILE A 29 -4.69 7.55 1.48
C ILE A 29 -5.13 7.54 2.94
N ASP A 30 -5.29 8.72 3.56
CA ASP A 30 -5.67 8.78 4.97
C ASP A 30 -7.07 8.19 5.18
N ASP A 31 -8.01 8.52 4.32
CA ASP A 31 -9.35 7.95 4.32
C ASP A 31 -9.33 6.43 4.09
N ILE A 32 -8.55 5.93 3.13
CA ILE A 32 -8.40 4.49 2.90
C ILE A 32 -7.87 3.78 4.16
N MET A 33 -6.93 4.40 4.88
CA MET A 33 -6.31 3.81 6.07
C MET A 33 -7.20 3.83 7.32
N LEU A 34 -8.09 4.82 7.41
CA LEU A 34 -8.98 5.04 8.56
C LEU A 34 -10.38 4.45 8.38
N ASN A 35 -10.92 4.41 7.16
CA ASN A 35 -12.27 3.95 6.84
C ASN A 35 -12.37 2.43 6.80
N ALA A 36 -12.05 1.83 7.94
CA ALA A 36 -11.72 0.43 8.08
C ALA A 36 -12.12 -0.07 9.47
N GLU A 37 -12.51 -1.35 9.57
CA GLU A 37 -12.82 -1.97 10.87
C GLU A 37 -11.67 -1.84 11.89
N ARG A 38 -10.43 -1.78 11.40
CA ARG A 38 -9.23 -1.49 12.19
C ARG A 38 -8.47 -0.33 11.57
N PRO A 39 -8.68 0.91 12.04
CA PRO A 39 -7.95 2.09 11.57
C PRO A 39 -6.44 1.94 11.85
N ILE A 40 -5.60 2.26 10.86
CA ILE A 40 -4.15 2.27 11.06
C ILE A 40 -3.75 3.66 11.53
N LEU A 41 -3.05 3.77 12.67
CA LEU A 41 -2.61 5.04 13.25
C LEU A 41 -3.72 6.06 13.56
N GLY A 42 -4.99 5.63 13.66
CA GLY A 42 -6.12 6.53 13.91
C GLY A 42 -6.13 7.26 15.26
N HIS A 43 -5.17 6.97 16.14
CA HIS A 43 -4.95 7.69 17.40
C HIS A 43 -4.03 8.92 17.23
N LEU A 44 -3.33 9.05 16.10
CA LEU A 44 -2.44 10.17 15.80
C LEU A 44 -3.22 11.31 15.12
N SER A 45 -2.64 12.51 15.13
CA SER A 45 -3.13 13.63 14.31
C SER A 45 -2.88 13.41 12.81
N GLU A 46 -3.61 14.14 11.96
CA GLU A 46 -3.44 14.06 10.50
C GLU A 46 -2.01 14.40 10.06
N ASP A 47 -1.43 15.47 10.58
CA ASP A 47 -0.04 15.89 10.32
C ASP A 47 1.00 14.82 10.72
N GLU A 48 0.72 14.05 11.77
CA GLU A 48 1.56 12.93 12.16
C GLU A 48 1.39 11.77 11.20
N ARG A 49 0.15 11.41 10.85
CA ARG A 49 -0.16 10.31 9.91
C ARG A 49 0.42 10.56 8.53
N ASP A 50 0.34 11.78 8.01
CA ASP A 50 0.92 12.19 6.71
C ASP A 50 2.41 11.80 6.63
N LYS A 51 3.21 12.10 7.66
CA LYS A 51 4.63 11.70 7.72
C LYS A 51 4.82 10.19 7.62
N TYR A 52 3.95 9.39 8.25
CA TYR A 52 3.98 7.94 8.13
C TYR A 52 3.58 7.46 6.74
N TRP A 53 2.54 8.03 6.15
CA TRP A 53 2.06 7.70 4.81
C TRP A 53 3.11 8.01 3.75
N GLN A 54 3.78 9.17 3.81
CA GLN A 54 4.89 9.52 2.94
C GLN A 54 6.01 8.48 3.01
N GLN A 55 6.42 8.09 4.23
CA GLN A 55 7.45 7.06 4.42
C GLN A 55 7.02 5.68 3.90
N CYS A 56 5.75 5.32 4.09
CA CYS A 56 5.22 4.06 3.58
C CYS A 56 5.21 4.05 2.06
N MET A 57 4.71 5.10 1.41
CA MET A 57 4.69 5.23 -0.06
C MET A 57 6.08 5.21 -0.68
N LEU A 58 7.05 5.92 -0.08
CA LEU A 58 8.45 5.85 -0.51
C LEU A 58 9.00 4.42 -0.41
N THR A 59 8.65 3.69 0.66
CA THR A 59 9.07 2.29 0.82
C THR A 59 8.43 1.41 -0.26
N LEU A 60 7.13 1.51 -0.49
CA LEU A 60 6.45 0.70 -1.51
C LEU A 60 7.00 0.95 -2.91
N ARG A 61 7.24 2.23 -3.27
CA ARG A 61 7.82 2.61 -4.55
C ARG A 61 9.22 2.02 -4.76
N ASN A 62 10.07 2.09 -3.74
CA ASN A 62 11.47 1.67 -3.86
C ASN A 62 11.68 0.16 -3.68
N THR A 63 10.84 -0.51 -2.89
CA THR A 63 11.01 -1.92 -2.54
C THR A 63 10.25 -2.85 -3.49
N LEU A 64 9.05 -2.46 -3.94
CA LEU A 64 8.15 -3.39 -4.62
C LEU A 64 8.12 -3.24 -6.13
N ASN A 65 8.50 -2.07 -6.65
CA ASN A 65 8.43 -1.78 -8.09
C ASN A 65 7.01 -1.96 -8.72
N GLU A 66 5.98 -2.19 -7.89
CA GLU A 66 4.59 -2.43 -8.28
C GLU A 66 3.75 -1.14 -8.30
N ILE A 67 4.24 -0.06 -7.68
CA ILE A 67 3.57 1.25 -7.65
C ILE A 67 4.39 2.25 -8.46
N LYS A 68 3.80 2.77 -9.54
CA LYS A 68 4.39 3.82 -10.36
C LYS A 68 3.72 5.16 -10.06
N GLN A 69 4.42 6.23 -10.35
CA GLN A 69 3.81 7.56 -10.37
C GLN A 69 2.98 7.65 -11.65
N SER A 70 1.69 7.97 -11.51
CA SER A 70 0.78 8.10 -12.65
C SER A 70 1.23 9.24 -13.56
N GLN A 71 0.98 9.09 -14.86
CA GLN A 71 1.13 10.18 -15.82
C GLN A 71 -0.04 11.18 -15.77
N GLU A 72 -1.14 10.84 -15.08
CA GLU A 72 -2.36 11.64 -15.02
C GLU A 72 -2.30 12.81 -14.03
N GLY A 73 -1.32 12.85 -13.12
CA GLY A 73 -1.21 13.95 -12.17
C GLY A 73 -0.03 13.87 -11.20
N VAL A 74 0.26 15.01 -10.57
CA VAL A 74 1.22 15.10 -9.46
C VAL A 74 0.61 14.40 -8.25
N ASN A 75 1.39 13.55 -7.55
CA ASN A 75 0.95 12.81 -6.36
C ASN A 75 -0.21 11.81 -6.58
N VAL A 76 -0.46 11.41 -7.83
CA VAL A 76 -1.34 10.28 -8.14
C VAL A 76 -0.48 9.04 -8.33
N PHE A 77 -0.82 7.99 -7.60
CA PHE A 77 -0.12 6.71 -7.67
C PHE A 77 -0.94 5.74 -8.53
N GLU A 78 -0.26 5.06 -9.44
CA GLU A 78 -0.87 4.08 -10.33
C GLU A 78 -0.41 2.68 -9.92
N TRP A 79 -1.39 1.82 -9.66
CA TRP A 79 -1.13 0.40 -9.45
C TRP A 79 -1.50 -0.39 -10.70
N GLU A 80 -0.51 -0.97 -11.35
CA GLU A 80 -0.71 -1.73 -12.58
C GLU A 80 -0.89 -3.21 -12.23
N LYS A 81 -2.11 -3.75 -12.34
CA LYS A 81 -2.42 -5.12 -11.89
C LYS A 81 -2.02 -6.25 -12.84
N GLN A 82 -1.07 -6.07 -13.76
CA GLN A 82 -0.80 -7.11 -14.75
C GLN A 82 -0.53 -8.50 -14.12
N ARG A 83 -0.06 -8.56 -12.86
CA ARG A 83 0.13 -9.81 -12.09
C ARG A 83 -1.08 -10.32 -11.29
N PHE A 84 -2.05 -9.48 -10.90
CA PHE A 84 -3.10 -9.85 -9.92
C PHE A 84 -4.40 -10.38 -10.50
N LEU A 85 -4.70 -10.07 -11.77
CA LEU A 85 -6.00 -10.40 -12.38
C LEU A 85 -6.18 -11.89 -12.69
N TYR A 86 -5.07 -12.63 -12.78
CA TYR A 86 -5.09 -14.01 -13.27
C TYR A 86 -4.77 -15.04 -12.18
N ASP A 87 -4.38 -14.63 -10.97
CA ASP A 87 -3.99 -15.58 -9.94
C ASP A 87 -4.20 -15.07 -8.51
N ASN A 88 -5.08 -15.74 -7.75
CA ASN A 88 -5.21 -15.52 -6.31
C ASN A 88 -3.90 -15.86 -5.56
N SER A 89 -3.08 -16.75 -6.11
CA SER A 89 -1.75 -17.06 -5.58
C SER A 89 -0.79 -15.87 -5.72
N ALA A 90 -0.93 -15.04 -6.76
CA ALA A 90 -0.11 -13.84 -6.96
C ALA A 90 -0.32 -12.78 -5.87
N ARG A 91 -1.51 -12.72 -5.25
CA ARG A 91 -1.76 -11.87 -4.08
C ARG A 91 -0.97 -12.35 -2.86
N SER A 92 -1.04 -13.65 -2.55
CA SER A 92 -0.28 -14.23 -1.45
C SER A 92 1.22 -14.08 -1.69
N SER A 93 1.68 -14.31 -2.92
CA SER A 93 3.08 -14.09 -3.32
C SER A 93 3.50 -12.64 -3.17
N LEU A 94 2.70 -11.65 -3.61
CA LEU A 94 3.03 -10.24 -3.40
C LEU A 94 3.07 -9.88 -1.91
N ILE A 95 2.09 -10.33 -1.13
CA ILE A 95 2.07 -10.06 0.31
C ILE A 95 3.34 -10.62 0.96
N GLU A 96 3.78 -11.81 0.55
CA GLU A 96 5.04 -12.40 1.01
C GLU A 96 6.30 -11.67 0.46
N GLU A 97 6.29 -11.20 -0.78
CA GLU A 97 7.35 -10.35 -1.35
C GLU A 97 7.46 -9.02 -0.59
N ILE A 98 6.34 -8.41 -0.21
CA ILE A 98 6.28 -7.21 0.61
C ILE A 98 6.82 -7.47 2.00
N ARG A 99 6.37 -8.57 2.61
CA ARG A 99 6.82 -9.00 3.93
C ARG A 99 8.33 -9.24 3.92
N SER A 100 8.85 -9.96 2.93
CA SER A 100 10.28 -10.21 2.75
C SER A 100 11.07 -8.93 2.47
N GLY A 101 10.60 -8.07 1.57
CA GLY A 101 11.25 -6.79 1.26
C GLY A 101 11.22 -5.77 2.40
N LEU A 102 10.39 -5.99 3.42
CA LEU A 102 10.34 -5.20 4.65
C LEU A 102 11.13 -5.85 5.82
N ASP A 103 11.88 -6.91 5.56
CA ASP A 103 12.60 -7.74 6.54
C ASP A 103 11.71 -8.27 7.68
N LEU A 104 10.44 -8.55 7.37
CA LEU A 104 9.50 -9.17 8.30
C LEU A 104 9.56 -10.69 8.09
N GLY A 105 10.53 -11.37 8.72
CA GLY A 105 10.58 -12.84 8.73
C GLY A 105 9.39 -13.47 9.46
N GLU A 106 9.16 -14.77 9.24
CA GLU A 106 8.22 -15.57 10.04
C GLU A 106 8.54 -15.37 11.53
N GLU A 107 7.65 -14.71 12.27
CA GLU A 107 7.66 -14.82 13.73
C GLU A 107 7.41 -16.30 14.04
N ALA A 108 8.45 -16.96 14.57
CA ALA A 108 8.44 -18.35 15.03
C ALA A 108 7.39 -18.60 16.11
#